data_AF-A0A8B7SN88-F1
#
_entry.id   AF-A0A8B7SN88-F1
#
_cell.length_a   1.000
_cell.length_b   1.000
_cell.length_c   1.000
_cell.angle_alpha   90.00
_cell.angle_beta   90.00
_cell.angle_gamma   90.00
#
_symmetry.space_group_name_H-M   'P 1'
#
loop_
_entity.id
_entity.type
_entity.pdbx_description
1 polymer ?
#
loop_
_entity_poly.entity_id
_entity_poly.type
_entity_poly.pdbx_seq_one_letter_code
_entity_poly.pdbx_strand_id
1 'polypeptide(L)'
;MTSPLCRAASTNALASQDQISASSKTKGRQSQAKRGQPRGKGTAHAWPSLHSKKGPGSASRGRSAVHTQVAELQRKIQLLESDRKAFYESTQWNIKKNQETINQLREETRVLQLQLTDLLQGDEKVVQAVIQEWKSEKPYLKNRTGQQALEYLDHQLREKVNQLNALRHQVGLQQKWLEELQLQHNLRELEMAEVQDSNTEVAKTLRNLENRLEKARMKAEEAEHITSVYLQLKAYLQEESLCLENRLDSMEAEVVKTKHELEELHVVKQEALTARDIAKNQLQYLEETMFRERKKRERYISECKKRVEERKQQNERMERKTQREHVLLQSDDTTQDSLRTKEEELWRRWSMYQMEVLFGKVKDATGVAESHAVVLRFLAQGNTFTQLETLKSKNEQTLLKLKQEKQRLQRELEDLKYSGEATLVSEQKLQEELQGHLKEEEQRRAEAQSQLERVKRAMQTLKEGLEHLAGKLDQVTVAGLAPEEAPPETSQDLRVGADSQPQEASRSVEKEVDPKTSDYLLNLLGFVEEKLLKLQAQLESHNVPEMLRHIADREFYSSLEGKLPAYNTRIALPLARPKDKFFDEEETEDEDDVVTRAELKIRSQKLIESRSRRHRRSRRS
;
A
#
# COMPACT_ATOMS: atom_id res chain seq x y z
N MET A 1 61.50 19.68 -6.43
CA MET A 1 61.67 20.17 -5.05
C MET A 1 61.46 19.01 -4.10
N THR A 2 62.48 18.68 -3.31
CA THR A 2 62.41 18.09 -1.95
C THR A 2 61.43 16.95 -1.63
N SER A 3 61.97 15.73 -1.61
CA SER A 3 61.76 14.71 -0.55
C SER A 3 62.62 15.08 0.71
N PRO A 4 62.86 14.25 1.77
CA PRO A 4 62.43 12.87 2.08
C PRO A 4 62.06 12.60 3.59
N LEU A 5 62.10 11.32 4.00
CA LEU A 5 62.20 10.76 5.39
C LEU A 5 60.89 10.58 6.21
N CYS A 6 60.71 9.54 7.05
CA CYS A 6 61.61 8.44 7.44
C CYS A 6 60.88 7.12 7.82
N ARG A 7 61.60 5.99 7.77
CA ARG A 7 61.22 4.69 8.39
C ARG A 7 61.84 4.58 9.80
N ALA A 8 61.23 3.80 10.70
CA ALA A 8 61.98 2.94 11.65
C ALA A 8 61.07 1.95 12.42
N ALA A 9 61.52 0.68 12.51
CA ALA A 9 61.32 -0.33 13.59
C ALA A 9 59.89 -0.69 14.09
N SER A 10 59.60 -1.88 14.62
CA SER A 10 60.44 -3.06 14.89
C SER A 10 59.66 -4.36 14.68
N THR A 11 60.35 -5.42 14.23
CA THR A 11 59.92 -6.81 14.40
C THR A 11 60.28 -7.34 15.79
N ASN A 12 59.79 -8.54 16.14
CA ASN A 12 60.10 -9.32 17.36
C ASN A 12 59.49 -8.76 18.67
N ALA A 13 59.13 -9.57 19.68
CA ALA A 13 58.82 -11.00 19.77
C ALA A 13 58.21 -11.26 21.16
N LEU A 14 57.34 -12.28 21.30
CA LEU A 14 57.55 -13.45 22.17
C LEU A 14 56.25 -14.28 22.21
N ALA A 15 56.36 -15.53 21.75
CA ALA A 15 55.51 -16.60 22.24
C ALA A 15 56.30 -17.34 23.33
N SER A 16 55.66 -17.65 24.46
CA SER A 16 55.98 -18.82 25.28
C SER A 16 55.01 -18.93 26.46
N GLN A 17 54.11 -19.93 26.40
CA GLN A 17 53.46 -20.48 27.58
C GLN A 17 53.73 -21.98 27.60
N ASP A 18 54.98 -22.34 27.91
CA ASP A 18 55.34 -23.74 28.14
C ASP A 18 54.91 -24.15 29.55
N GLN A 19 53.85 -24.94 29.62
CA GLN A 19 53.86 -26.07 30.56
C GLN A 19 54.53 -27.25 29.84
N ILE A 20 55.46 -27.93 30.51
CA ILE A 20 55.35 -29.38 30.78
C ILE A 20 56.51 -29.83 31.67
N SER A 21 56.18 -30.77 32.55
CA SER A 21 57.09 -31.48 33.45
C SER A 21 58.26 -32.18 32.77
N ALA A 22 59.42 -32.21 33.44
CA ALA A 22 60.44 -33.24 33.20
C ALA A 22 61.00 -33.77 34.53
N SER A 23 60.86 -35.09 34.73
CA SER A 23 61.58 -35.85 35.75
C SER A 23 62.07 -37.14 35.11
N SER A 24 63.36 -37.27 34.86
CA SER A 24 63.99 -38.54 34.49
C SER A 24 65.46 -38.60 34.89
N LYS A 25 65.89 -39.81 35.24
CA LYS A 25 67.18 -40.16 35.88
C LYS A 25 68.36 -40.16 34.90
N THR A 26 69.56 -39.85 35.41
CA THR A 26 70.80 -40.64 35.19
C THR A 26 71.73 -40.47 36.40
N LYS A 27 72.10 -41.56 37.11
CA LYS A 27 73.32 -42.37 36.92
C LYS A 27 74.62 -41.55 36.84
N GLY A 28 75.47 -41.66 37.88
CA GLY A 28 76.81 -41.05 37.90
C GLY A 28 77.95 -42.06 38.04
N ARG A 29 79.18 -41.58 38.20
CA ARG A 29 80.30 -42.30 38.86
C ARG A 29 81.47 -41.36 39.18
N GLN A 30 82.05 -41.55 40.37
CA GLN A 30 83.48 -41.51 40.76
C GLN A 30 84.44 -40.59 39.95
N SER A 31 85.32 -39.82 40.60
CA SER A 31 86.41 -40.42 41.40
C SER A 31 87.31 -39.39 42.13
N GLN A 32 87.77 -39.78 43.35
CA GLN A 32 89.14 -39.60 43.91
C GLN A 32 89.75 -38.16 44.08
N ALA A 33 90.67 -37.87 45.03
CA ALA A 33 91.51 -38.69 45.91
C ALA A 33 92.16 -37.90 47.09
N LYS A 34 92.77 -38.64 48.06
CA LYS A 34 93.91 -38.26 48.96
C LYS A 34 93.62 -37.22 50.07
N ARG A 35 94.07 -37.33 51.34
CA ARG A 35 94.83 -38.33 52.16
C ARG A 35 94.05 -38.56 53.50
N GLY A 36 94.43 -39.37 54.50
CA GLY A 36 95.66 -40.15 54.78
C GLY A 36 95.52 -41.10 56.00
N GLN A 37 96.55 -41.18 56.85
CA GLN A 37 96.71 -42.03 58.06
C GLN A 37 97.81 -41.39 58.99
N PRO A 38 98.07 -41.80 60.27
CA PRO A 38 97.92 -43.16 60.83
C PRO A 38 97.58 -43.36 62.35
N ARG A 39 97.41 -44.64 62.71
CA ARG A 39 97.77 -45.33 63.98
C ARG A 39 97.12 -44.91 65.32
N GLY A 40 96.32 -45.84 65.84
CA GLY A 40 96.36 -46.24 67.26
C GLY A 40 96.77 -47.72 67.38
N LYS A 41 97.94 -48.01 67.98
CA LYS A 41 98.29 -49.37 68.44
C LYS A 41 98.06 -49.43 69.94
N GLY A 42 97.18 -50.31 70.40
CA GLY A 42 97.02 -50.68 71.80
C GLY A 42 97.22 -52.18 71.97
N THR A 43 98.40 -52.60 72.44
CA THR A 43 98.65 -53.97 72.89
C THR A 43 98.76 -53.96 74.41
N ALA A 44 97.83 -54.63 75.09
CA ALA A 44 97.92 -54.90 76.52
C ALA A 44 98.57 -56.28 76.76
N HIS A 45 99.18 -56.43 77.94
CA HIS A 45 100.07 -57.54 78.29
C HIS A 45 99.39 -58.91 78.48
N ALA A 46 100.17 -59.98 78.26
CA ALA A 46 100.23 -61.12 79.17
C ALA A 46 101.63 -61.77 79.13
N TRP A 47 102.19 -62.06 80.30
CA TRP A 47 103.46 -62.79 80.55
C TRP A 47 103.14 -64.30 80.79
N PRO A 48 104.05 -65.20 81.27
CA PRO A 48 105.53 -65.19 81.36
C PRO A 48 106.28 -66.50 80.96
N SER A 49 107.62 -66.36 80.90
CA SER A 49 108.65 -67.30 81.42
C SER A 49 109.19 -68.51 80.66
N LEU A 50 110.49 -68.71 80.90
CA LEU A 50 111.44 -69.62 80.24
C LEU A 50 111.62 -70.96 80.97
N HIS A 51 112.23 -71.91 80.26
CA HIS A 51 112.60 -73.24 80.75
C HIS A 51 113.58 -73.23 81.94
N SER A 52 113.37 -74.21 82.81
CA SER A 52 114.32 -74.69 83.81
C SER A 52 115.66 -75.12 83.20
N LYS A 53 116.77 -74.77 83.86
CA LYS A 53 117.92 -75.68 83.99
C LYS A 53 118.70 -75.47 85.28
N LYS A 54 119.05 -76.59 85.91
CA LYS A 54 119.76 -76.68 87.19
C LYS A 54 121.24 -76.31 87.06
N GLY A 55 121.79 -75.71 88.10
CA GLY A 55 123.23 -75.62 88.36
C GLY A 55 123.47 -75.53 89.87
N PRO A 56 123.90 -76.62 90.55
CA PRO A 56 124.08 -76.60 92.00
C PRO A 56 125.40 -75.93 92.39
N GLY A 57 125.41 -75.25 93.53
CA GLY A 57 126.60 -74.60 94.07
C GLY A 57 127.36 -75.43 95.11
N SER A 58 128.64 -75.12 95.23
CA SER A 58 129.49 -75.26 96.43
C SER A 58 129.81 -76.66 97.00
N ALA A 59 131.01 -76.82 97.56
CA ALA A 59 131.17 -76.92 99.02
C ALA A 59 132.65 -77.00 99.46
N SER A 60 133.18 -75.89 99.99
CA SER A 60 134.29 -75.78 100.97
C SER A 60 134.69 -74.31 101.06
N ARG A 61 134.90 -73.64 102.21
CA ARG A 61 134.68 -74.00 103.63
C ARG A 61 134.82 -72.70 104.47
N GLY A 62 133.74 -72.22 105.09
CA GLY A 62 133.77 -71.22 106.17
C GLY A 62 133.58 -69.73 105.82
N ARG A 63 132.53 -69.12 106.41
CA ARG A 63 132.33 -67.67 106.69
C ARG A 63 131.98 -66.66 105.55
N SER A 64 131.59 -67.06 104.34
CA SER A 64 131.23 -66.10 103.26
C SER A 64 129.79 -66.15 102.69
N ALA A 65 128.93 -67.06 103.16
CA ALA A 65 127.61 -67.32 102.53
C ALA A 65 126.48 -66.31 102.83
N VAL A 66 126.61 -65.48 103.87
CA VAL A 66 125.54 -64.52 104.26
C VAL A 66 125.60 -63.22 103.44
N HIS A 67 126.80 -62.73 103.12
CA HIS A 67 126.96 -61.47 102.38
C HIS A 67 126.46 -61.52 100.93
N THR A 68 126.51 -62.68 100.27
CA THR A 68 126.01 -62.84 98.90
C THR A 68 124.48 -62.75 98.84
N GLN A 69 123.77 -63.38 99.79
CA GLN A 69 122.31 -63.29 99.89
C GLN A 69 121.83 -61.86 100.18
N VAL A 70 122.56 -61.12 101.03
CA VAL A 70 122.29 -59.69 101.28
C VAL A 70 122.50 -58.85 100.03
N ALA A 71 123.56 -59.09 99.26
CA ALA A 71 123.81 -58.37 98.00
C ALA A 71 122.77 -58.67 96.91
N GLU A 72 122.26 -59.90 96.83
CA GLU A 72 121.16 -60.27 95.92
C GLU A 72 119.83 -59.60 96.31
N LEU A 73 119.50 -59.56 97.61
CA LEU A 73 118.33 -58.81 98.09
C LEU A 73 118.47 -57.31 97.83
N GLN A 74 119.65 -56.72 98.04
CA GLN A 74 119.91 -55.30 97.74
C GLN A 74 119.74 -54.99 96.25
N ARG A 75 120.24 -55.83 95.33
CA ARG A 75 119.97 -55.66 93.89
C ARG A 75 118.49 -55.77 93.57
N LYS A 76 117.77 -56.73 94.19
CA LYS A 76 116.34 -56.91 93.94
C LYS A 76 115.50 -55.74 94.47
N ILE A 77 115.89 -55.15 95.60
CA ILE A 77 115.31 -53.89 96.11
C ILE A 77 115.60 -52.75 95.15
N GLN A 78 116.86 -52.56 94.72
CA GLN A 78 117.21 -51.51 93.75
C GLN A 78 116.45 -51.63 92.42
N LEU A 79 116.19 -52.85 91.95
CA LEU A 79 115.44 -53.09 90.71
C LEU A 79 113.94 -52.79 90.89
N LEU A 80 113.35 -53.15 92.03
CA LEU A 80 111.98 -52.75 92.38
C LEU A 80 111.85 -51.23 92.63
N GLU A 81 112.90 -50.58 93.11
CA GLU A 81 112.97 -49.13 93.25
C GLU A 81 113.15 -48.43 91.89
N SER A 82 113.95 -48.98 90.97
CA SER A 82 114.05 -48.45 89.59
C SER A 82 112.75 -48.66 88.82
N ASP A 83 112.08 -49.80 88.99
CA ASP A 83 110.76 -50.04 88.39
C ASP A 83 109.72 -49.08 88.98
N ARG A 84 109.68 -48.90 90.32
CA ARG A 84 108.81 -47.89 90.95
C ARG A 84 109.07 -46.48 90.43
N LYS A 85 110.34 -46.09 90.24
CA LYS A 85 110.70 -44.79 89.65
C LYS A 85 110.24 -44.70 88.19
N ALA A 86 110.53 -45.69 87.35
CA ALA A 86 110.08 -45.72 85.96
C ALA A 86 108.55 -45.71 85.82
N PHE A 87 107.81 -46.40 86.70
CA PHE A 87 106.36 -46.32 86.75
C PHE A 87 105.86 -44.94 87.23
N TYR A 88 106.50 -44.33 88.22
CA TYR A 88 106.16 -42.96 88.65
C TYR A 88 106.46 -41.92 87.57
N GLU A 89 107.61 -42.01 86.90
CA GLU A 89 108.00 -41.13 85.79
C GLU A 89 107.08 -41.32 84.58
N SER A 90 106.76 -42.56 84.22
CA SER A 90 105.80 -42.87 83.15
C SER A 90 104.39 -42.40 83.47
N THR A 91 103.91 -42.57 84.71
CA THR A 91 102.58 -42.07 85.11
C THR A 91 102.55 -40.54 85.17
N GLN A 92 103.59 -39.88 85.71
CA GLN A 92 103.71 -38.41 85.69
C GLN A 92 103.81 -37.86 84.26
N TRP A 93 104.55 -38.52 83.36
CA TRP A 93 104.63 -38.13 81.95
C TRP A 93 103.29 -38.32 81.23
N ASN A 94 102.59 -39.44 81.47
CA ASN A 94 101.25 -39.65 80.94
C ASN A 94 100.23 -38.65 81.51
N ILE A 95 100.34 -38.26 82.79
CA ILE A 95 99.51 -37.21 83.39
C ILE A 95 99.78 -35.86 82.72
N LYS A 96 101.04 -35.46 82.53
CA LYS A 96 101.40 -34.22 81.82
C LYS A 96 100.89 -34.22 80.38
N LYS A 97 101.11 -35.32 79.65
CA LYS A 97 100.60 -35.49 78.28
C LYS A 97 99.07 -35.43 78.21
N ASN A 98 98.38 -36.03 79.19
CA ASN A 98 96.91 -35.94 79.28
C ASN A 98 96.43 -34.53 79.66
N GLN A 99 97.19 -33.78 80.47
CA GLN A 99 96.90 -32.37 80.76
C GLN A 99 97.10 -31.50 79.50
N GLU A 100 98.16 -31.74 78.73
CA GLU A 100 98.42 -31.08 77.45
C GLU A 100 97.30 -31.36 76.43
N THR A 101 96.85 -32.61 76.26
CA THR A 101 95.73 -32.93 75.35
C THR A 101 94.39 -32.38 75.84
N ILE A 102 94.13 -32.38 77.14
CA ILE A 102 92.93 -31.73 77.71
C ILE A 102 92.95 -30.22 77.45
N ASN A 103 94.12 -29.57 77.56
CA ASN A 103 94.26 -28.15 77.27
C ASN A 103 94.09 -27.85 75.77
N GLN A 104 94.65 -28.68 74.88
CA GLN A 104 94.43 -28.58 73.44
C GLN A 104 92.94 -28.70 73.08
N LEU A 105 92.26 -29.74 73.57
CA LEU A 105 90.82 -29.95 73.33
C LEU A 105 89.96 -28.81 73.90
N ARG A 106 90.35 -28.21 75.03
CA ARG A 106 89.67 -27.04 75.60
C ARG A 106 89.84 -25.79 74.73
N GLU A 107 91.04 -25.57 74.19
CA GLU A 107 91.28 -24.44 73.29
C GLU A 107 90.58 -24.63 71.95
N GLU A 108 90.59 -25.85 71.38
CA GLU A 108 89.77 -26.20 70.21
C GLU A 108 88.28 -25.98 70.47
N THR A 109 87.76 -26.39 71.64
CA THR A 109 86.36 -26.14 72.04
C THR A 109 86.08 -24.63 72.13
N ARG A 110 87.00 -23.84 72.67
CA ARG A 110 86.89 -22.38 72.78
C ARG A 110 86.89 -21.71 71.40
N VAL A 111 87.77 -22.14 70.50
CA VAL A 111 87.84 -21.63 69.11
C VAL A 111 86.57 -21.98 68.35
N LEU A 112 86.04 -23.21 68.47
CA LEU A 112 84.78 -23.62 67.85
C LEU A 112 83.58 -22.85 68.40
N GLN A 113 83.55 -22.54 69.71
CA GLN A 113 82.52 -21.67 70.29
C GLN A 113 82.58 -20.25 69.73
N LEU A 114 83.78 -19.67 69.59
CA LEU A 114 83.96 -18.34 68.99
C LEU A 114 83.53 -18.33 67.52
N GLN A 115 83.94 -19.32 66.73
CA GLN A 115 83.52 -19.47 65.32
C GLN A 115 82.00 -19.61 65.19
N LEU A 116 81.34 -20.35 66.09
CA LEU A 116 79.88 -20.45 66.09
C LEU A 116 79.22 -19.10 66.41
N THR A 117 79.73 -18.34 67.40
CA THR A 117 79.20 -17.00 67.70
C THR A 117 79.43 -16.01 66.57
N ASP A 118 80.58 -16.06 65.89
CA ASP A 118 80.89 -15.18 64.76
C ASP A 118 79.98 -15.47 63.54
N LEU A 119 79.69 -16.74 63.26
CA LEU A 119 78.74 -17.14 62.21
C LEU A 119 77.31 -16.66 62.51
N LEU A 120 76.82 -16.90 63.72
CA LEU A 120 75.47 -16.46 64.14
C LEU A 120 75.33 -14.92 64.08
N GLN A 121 76.35 -14.18 64.53
CA GLN A 121 76.38 -12.72 64.37
C GLN A 121 76.51 -12.29 62.90
N GLY A 122 77.15 -13.09 62.05
CA GLY A 122 77.24 -12.85 60.60
C GLY A 122 75.86 -12.90 59.96
N ASP A 123 75.09 -13.95 60.24
CA ASP A 123 73.72 -14.11 59.74
C ASP A 123 72.80 -12.98 60.22
N GLU A 124 72.88 -12.58 61.49
CA GLU A 124 72.14 -11.43 62.02
C GLU A 124 72.50 -10.12 61.31
N LYS A 125 73.78 -9.87 61.00
CA LYS A 125 74.25 -8.68 60.27
C LYS A 125 73.75 -8.67 58.83
N VAL A 126 73.73 -9.82 58.15
CA VAL A 126 73.19 -9.94 56.77
C VAL A 126 71.69 -9.66 56.75
N VAL A 127 70.92 -10.24 57.69
CA VAL A 127 69.49 -9.97 57.83
C VAL A 127 69.23 -8.48 58.09
N GLN A 128 70.00 -7.85 58.98
CA GLN A 128 69.90 -6.41 59.23
C GLN A 128 70.27 -5.54 58.02
N ALA A 129 71.22 -5.96 57.17
CA ALA A 129 71.58 -5.26 55.95
C ALA A 129 70.43 -5.28 54.92
N VAL A 130 69.82 -6.46 54.67
CA VAL A 130 68.67 -6.59 53.76
C VAL A 130 67.47 -5.76 54.24
N ILE A 131 67.15 -5.78 55.53
CA ILE A 131 66.08 -4.95 56.12
C ILE A 131 66.38 -3.45 55.97
N GLN A 132 67.65 -3.04 55.86
CA GLN A 132 68.00 -1.63 55.68
C GLN A 132 67.72 -1.09 54.27
N GLU A 133 67.73 -1.94 53.25
CA GLU A 133 67.46 -1.58 51.85
C GLU A 133 65.96 -1.30 51.59
N TRP A 134 65.07 -1.96 52.34
CA TRP A 134 63.62 -1.89 52.14
C TRP A 134 62.97 -0.65 52.79
N LYS A 135 63.13 0.51 52.14
CA LYS A 135 62.77 1.84 52.66
C LYS A 135 61.37 1.97 53.28
N SER A 136 60.35 1.30 52.73
CA SER A 136 58.95 1.37 53.18
C SER A 136 58.63 0.46 54.37
N GLU A 137 59.23 -0.74 54.42
CA GLU A 137 58.86 -1.81 55.37
C GLU A 137 59.81 -1.87 56.58
N LYS A 138 61.02 -1.32 56.43
CA LYS A 138 62.02 -1.10 57.49
C LYS A 138 61.46 -0.73 58.88
N PRO A 139 60.54 0.25 59.08
CA PRO A 139 60.05 0.58 60.42
C PRO A 139 59.31 -0.58 61.12
N TYR A 140 58.66 -1.48 60.37
CA TYR A 140 57.88 -2.61 60.92
C TYR A 140 58.74 -3.85 61.22
N LEU A 141 60.00 -3.86 60.75
CA LEU A 141 60.92 -4.99 60.81
C LEU A 141 62.10 -4.79 61.78
N LYS A 142 62.38 -3.56 62.22
CA LYS A 142 63.55 -3.19 63.05
C LYS A 142 63.74 -3.98 64.35
N ASN A 143 62.67 -4.48 64.95
CA ASN A 143 62.68 -5.10 66.29
C ASN A 143 62.27 -6.59 66.26
N ARG A 144 62.27 -7.22 65.09
CA ARG A 144 61.81 -8.61 64.89
C ARG A 144 62.96 -9.51 64.46
N THR A 145 62.93 -10.78 64.87
CA THR A 145 63.87 -11.79 64.35
C THR A 145 63.56 -12.08 62.88
N GLY A 146 64.54 -12.60 62.12
CA GLY A 146 64.37 -12.84 60.68
C GLY A 146 63.16 -13.72 60.31
N GLN A 147 62.78 -14.67 61.18
CA GLN A 147 61.58 -15.49 61.01
C GLN A 147 60.28 -14.67 61.14
N GLN A 148 60.16 -13.86 62.19
CA GLN A 148 59.01 -12.95 62.42
C GLN A 148 58.91 -11.86 61.34
N ALA A 149 60.03 -11.46 60.74
CA ALA A 149 60.06 -10.58 59.59
C ALA A 149 59.46 -11.28 58.36
N LEU A 150 59.91 -12.50 58.04
CA LEU A 150 59.39 -13.30 56.93
C LEU A 150 57.89 -13.56 57.07
N GLU A 151 57.41 -14.00 58.24
CA GLU A 151 55.98 -14.23 58.48
C GLU A 151 55.13 -12.99 58.21
N TYR A 152 55.57 -11.81 58.65
CA TYR A 152 54.87 -10.55 58.41
C TYR A 152 54.80 -10.18 56.93
N LEU A 153 55.89 -10.40 56.18
CA LEU A 153 55.96 -10.14 54.75
C LEU A 153 55.11 -11.13 53.97
N ASP A 154 55.09 -12.40 54.38
CA ASP A 154 54.20 -13.43 53.87
C ASP A 154 52.73 -13.06 54.08
N HIS A 155 52.38 -12.52 55.26
CA HIS A 155 51.04 -12.00 55.52
C HIS A 155 50.70 -10.80 54.63
N GLN A 156 51.60 -9.83 54.48
CA GLN A 156 51.40 -8.69 53.57
C GLN A 156 51.31 -9.13 52.09
N LEU A 157 52.11 -10.10 51.66
CA LEU A 157 52.04 -10.67 50.31
C LEU A 157 50.72 -11.39 50.09
N ARG A 158 50.24 -12.18 51.08
CA ARG A 158 48.92 -12.82 51.04
C ARG A 158 47.80 -11.78 50.98
N GLU A 159 47.87 -10.70 51.75
CA GLU A 159 46.93 -9.57 51.67
C GLU A 159 46.92 -8.92 50.28
N LYS A 160 48.11 -8.67 49.68
CA LYS A 160 48.22 -8.10 48.34
C LYS A 160 47.74 -9.04 47.25
N VAL A 161 48.03 -10.34 47.35
CA VAL A 161 47.50 -11.38 46.46
C VAL A 161 45.97 -11.48 46.58
N ASN A 162 45.41 -11.40 47.80
CA ASN A 162 43.97 -11.39 48.01
C ASN A 162 43.31 -10.11 47.44
N GLN A 163 43.93 -8.93 47.61
CA GLN A 163 43.49 -7.68 46.98
C GLN A 163 43.50 -7.79 45.45
N LEU A 164 44.57 -8.35 44.87
CA LEU A 164 44.71 -8.57 43.44
C LEU A 164 43.67 -9.58 42.91
N ASN A 165 43.44 -10.68 43.62
CA ASN A 165 42.43 -11.68 43.26
C ASN A 165 41.01 -11.12 43.35
N ALA A 166 40.70 -10.29 44.35
CA ALA A 166 39.43 -9.58 44.46
C ALA A 166 39.22 -8.61 43.28
N LEU A 167 40.23 -7.83 42.91
CA LEU A 167 40.18 -6.94 41.74
C LEU A 167 40.03 -7.73 40.42
N ARG A 168 40.75 -8.85 40.25
CA ARG A 168 40.58 -9.75 39.10
C ARG A 168 39.16 -10.32 39.00
N HIS A 169 38.58 -10.69 40.14
CA HIS A 169 37.18 -11.15 40.18
C HIS A 169 36.21 -10.03 39.80
N GLN A 170 36.41 -8.80 40.29
CA GLN A 170 35.60 -7.64 39.91
C GLN A 170 35.70 -7.33 38.40
N VAL A 171 36.91 -7.33 37.84
CA VAL A 171 37.12 -7.14 36.39
C VAL A 171 36.48 -8.28 35.59
N GLY A 172 36.62 -9.54 36.01
CA GLY A 172 35.99 -10.69 35.37
C GLY A 172 34.46 -10.67 35.44
N LEU A 173 33.87 -10.08 36.48
CA LEU A 173 32.44 -9.78 36.53
C LEU A 173 32.09 -8.67 35.53
N GLN A 174 32.79 -7.53 35.54
CA GLN A 174 32.54 -6.43 34.63
C GLN A 174 32.66 -6.83 33.15
N GLN A 175 33.62 -7.71 32.81
CA GLN A 175 33.76 -8.29 31.48
C GLN A 175 32.52 -9.11 31.07
N LYS A 176 32.07 -10.03 31.92
CA LYS A 176 30.85 -10.82 31.65
C LYS A 176 29.60 -9.95 31.53
N TRP A 177 29.47 -8.90 32.34
CA TRP A 177 28.37 -7.94 32.26
C TRP A 177 28.43 -7.13 30.96
N LEU A 178 29.62 -6.80 30.47
CA LEU A 178 29.82 -6.12 29.18
C LEU A 178 29.56 -7.05 27.99
N GLU A 179 29.99 -8.31 28.05
CA GLU A 179 29.67 -9.35 27.07
C GLU A 179 28.17 -9.58 26.97
N GLU A 180 27.47 -9.72 28.11
CA GLU A 180 26.01 -9.84 28.18
C GLU A 180 25.30 -8.61 27.59
N LEU A 181 25.75 -7.40 27.93
CA LEU A 181 25.17 -6.17 27.39
C LEU A 181 25.40 -6.02 25.88
N GLN A 182 26.56 -6.45 25.38
CA GLN A 182 26.86 -6.50 23.95
C GLN A 182 25.96 -7.53 23.24
N LEU A 183 25.77 -8.72 23.81
CA LEU A 183 24.85 -9.72 23.26
C LEU A 183 23.41 -9.18 23.20
N GLN A 184 22.93 -8.53 24.26
CA GLN A 184 21.61 -7.89 24.27
C GLN A 184 21.48 -6.73 23.27
N HIS A 185 22.57 -6.00 22.99
CA HIS A 185 22.58 -4.96 21.96
C HIS A 185 22.48 -5.59 20.55
N ASN A 186 23.32 -6.58 20.26
CA ASN A 186 23.34 -7.29 18.98
C ASN A 186 21.99 -7.99 18.69
N LEU A 187 21.36 -8.58 19.72
CA LEU A 187 20.03 -9.18 19.60
C LEU A 187 18.98 -8.13 19.21
N ARG A 188 18.97 -6.97 19.86
CA ARG A 188 18.07 -5.86 19.49
C ARG A 188 18.33 -5.34 18.09
N GLU A 189 19.58 -5.29 17.64
CA GLU A 189 19.89 -4.90 16.25
C GLU A 189 19.32 -5.90 15.23
N LEU A 190 19.38 -7.20 15.53
CA LEU A 190 18.78 -8.25 14.70
C LEU A 190 17.24 -8.18 14.72
N GLU A 191 16.62 -8.05 15.89
CA GLU A 191 15.16 -7.84 16.02
C GLU A 191 14.69 -6.62 15.21
N MET A 192 15.42 -5.50 15.28
CA MET A 192 15.12 -4.29 14.51
C MET A 192 15.36 -4.44 13.00
N ALA A 193 16.24 -5.34 12.57
CA ALA A 193 16.46 -5.67 11.16
C ALA A 193 15.34 -6.57 10.63
N GLU A 194 14.95 -7.62 11.37
CA GLU A 194 13.82 -8.50 11.03
C GLU A 194 12.50 -7.71 10.93
N VAL A 195 12.25 -6.79 11.87
CA VAL A 195 11.10 -5.87 11.81
C VAL A 195 11.19 -4.91 10.62
N GLN A 196 12.37 -4.49 10.19
CA GLN A 196 12.51 -3.68 8.97
C GLN A 196 12.21 -4.50 7.72
N ASP A 197 12.78 -5.71 7.60
CA ASP A 197 12.57 -6.59 6.47
C ASP A 197 11.09 -6.98 6.32
N SER A 198 10.42 -7.36 7.41
CA SER A 198 8.97 -7.64 7.42
C SER A 198 8.15 -6.41 7.00
N ASN A 199 8.50 -5.22 7.47
CA ASN A 199 7.87 -3.97 7.02
C ASN A 199 8.10 -3.72 5.52
N THR A 200 9.25 -4.10 4.94
CA THR A 200 9.43 -4.01 3.48
C THR A 200 8.57 -5.01 2.72
N GLU A 201 8.29 -6.19 3.28
CA GLU A 201 7.41 -7.20 2.68
C GLU A 201 5.93 -6.80 2.77
N VAL A 202 5.51 -6.24 3.91
CA VAL A 202 4.21 -5.57 4.06
C VAL A 202 4.07 -4.40 3.07
N ALA A 203 5.11 -3.59 2.88
CA ALA A 203 5.07 -2.50 1.89
C ALA A 203 5.00 -3.02 0.43
N LYS A 204 5.68 -4.12 0.10
CA LYS A 204 5.58 -4.78 -1.23
C LYS A 204 4.18 -5.36 -1.46
N THR A 205 3.59 -6.03 -0.46
CA THR A 205 2.25 -6.61 -0.57
C THR A 205 1.18 -5.51 -0.66
N LEU A 206 1.26 -4.47 0.17
CA LEU A 206 0.39 -3.28 0.07
C LEU A 206 0.44 -2.66 -1.34
N ARG A 207 1.63 -2.38 -1.86
CA ARG A 207 1.79 -1.85 -3.23
C ARG A 207 1.26 -2.79 -4.31
N ASN A 208 1.35 -4.11 -4.12
CA ASN A 208 0.77 -5.09 -5.03
C ASN A 208 -0.77 -5.09 -4.96
N LEU A 209 -1.36 -4.93 -3.78
CA LEU A 209 -2.80 -4.80 -3.59
C LEU A 209 -3.32 -3.49 -4.19
N GLU A 210 -2.66 -2.36 -3.96
CA GLU A 210 -2.95 -1.08 -4.61
C GLU A 210 -2.93 -1.21 -6.14
N ASN A 211 -1.87 -1.80 -6.71
CA ASN A 211 -1.78 -2.04 -8.15
C ASN A 211 -2.88 -2.98 -8.70
N ARG A 212 -3.34 -3.95 -7.91
CA ARG A 212 -4.46 -4.85 -8.28
C ARG A 212 -5.80 -4.11 -8.22
N LEU A 213 -5.99 -3.30 -7.18
CA LEU A 213 -7.19 -2.49 -6.96
C LEU A 213 -7.34 -1.42 -8.05
N GLU A 214 -6.26 -0.72 -8.40
CA GLU A 214 -6.29 0.28 -9.46
C GLU A 214 -6.55 -0.37 -10.83
N LYS A 215 -5.98 -1.54 -11.12
CA LYS A 215 -6.33 -2.33 -12.31
C LYS A 215 -7.80 -2.78 -12.31
N ALA A 216 -8.41 -3.02 -11.15
CA ALA A 216 -9.83 -3.35 -11.05
C ALA A 216 -10.71 -2.12 -11.29
N ARG A 217 -10.32 -0.95 -10.77
CA ARG A 217 -10.97 0.34 -11.05
C ARG A 217 -10.94 0.69 -12.53
N MET A 218 -9.75 0.70 -13.15
CA MET A 218 -9.62 0.99 -14.60
C MET A 218 -10.51 0.07 -15.44
N LYS A 219 -10.59 -1.23 -15.11
CA LYS A 219 -11.49 -2.19 -15.78
C LYS A 219 -12.96 -1.91 -15.54
N ALA A 220 -13.34 -1.44 -14.34
CA ALA A 220 -14.71 -1.05 -14.03
C ALA A 220 -15.10 0.21 -14.79
N GLU A 221 -14.25 1.24 -14.82
CA GLU A 221 -14.44 2.47 -15.59
C GLU A 221 -14.50 2.20 -17.10
N GLU A 222 -13.64 1.32 -17.63
CA GLU A 222 -13.71 0.86 -19.02
C GLU A 222 -15.03 0.12 -19.31
N ALA A 223 -15.50 -0.74 -18.40
CA ALA A 223 -16.78 -1.44 -18.55
C ALA A 223 -17.98 -0.48 -18.44
N GLU A 224 -17.96 0.50 -17.55
CA GLU A 224 -18.95 1.58 -17.45
C GLU A 224 -18.98 2.42 -18.73
N HIS A 225 -17.81 2.79 -19.27
CA HIS A 225 -17.74 3.49 -20.55
C HIS A 225 -18.31 2.65 -21.70
N ILE A 226 -17.90 1.39 -21.84
CA ILE A 226 -18.41 0.46 -22.87
C ILE A 226 -19.93 0.27 -22.75
N THR A 227 -20.45 0.07 -21.54
CA THR A 227 -21.91 -0.06 -21.31
C THR A 227 -22.66 1.23 -21.61
N SER A 228 -22.10 2.40 -21.29
CA SER A 228 -22.69 3.70 -21.65
C SER A 228 -22.81 3.87 -23.17
N VAL A 229 -21.79 3.47 -23.94
CA VAL A 229 -21.82 3.50 -25.41
C VAL A 229 -22.84 2.51 -25.97
N TYR A 230 -22.94 1.29 -25.40
CA TYR A 230 -23.98 0.34 -25.81
C TYR A 230 -25.41 0.81 -25.48
N LEU A 231 -25.61 1.52 -24.36
CA LEU A 231 -26.90 2.12 -24.01
C LEU A 231 -27.26 3.28 -24.95
N GLN A 232 -26.30 4.13 -25.30
CA GLN A 232 -26.48 5.19 -26.31
C GLN A 232 -26.81 4.61 -27.69
N LEU A 233 -26.06 3.59 -28.14
CA LEU A 233 -26.33 2.91 -29.40
C LEU A 233 -27.71 2.24 -29.40
N LYS A 234 -28.11 1.62 -28.28
CA LYS A 234 -29.45 1.06 -28.12
C LYS A 234 -30.53 2.13 -28.23
N ALA A 235 -30.37 3.28 -27.57
CA ALA A 235 -31.30 4.39 -27.65
C ALA A 235 -31.43 4.90 -29.10
N TYR A 236 -30.30 5.11 -29.79
CA TYR A 236 -30.27 5.49 -31.21
C TYR A 236 -31.01 4.48 -32.11
N LEU A 237 -30.77 3.18 -31.93
CA LEU A 237 -31.46 2.13 -32.71
C LEU A 237 -32.95 2.05 -32.39
N GLN A 238 -33.36 2.36 -31.15
CA GLN A 238 -34.77 2.46 -30.77
C GLN A 238 -35.43 3.67 -31.43
N GLU A 239 -34.80 4.85 -31.41
CA GLU A 239 -35.27 6.05 -32.11
C GLU A 239 -35.37 5.81 -33.63
N GLU A 240 -34.33 5.23 -34.25
CA GLU A 240 -34.35 4.87 -35.67
C GLU A 240 -35.47 3.88 -36.01
N SER A 241 -35.72 2.87 -35.17
CA SER A 241 -36.80 1.90 -35.42
C SER A 241 -38.18 2.57 -35.47
N LEU A 242 -38.45 3.52 -34.58
CA LEU A 242 -39.69 4.30 -34.56
C LEU A 242 -39.76 5.26 -35.77
N CYS A 243 -38.62 5.83 -36.21
CA CYS A 243 -38.58 6.69 -37.39
C CYS A 243 -38.82 5.90 -38.70
N LEU A 244 -38.37 4.64 -38.77
CA LEU A 244 -38.56 3.79 -39.95
C LEU A 244 -40.03 3.43 -40.17
N GLU A 245 -40.80 3.17 -39.13
CA GLU A 245 -42.25 2.92 -39.22
C GLU A 245 -42.98 4.13 -39.80
N ASN A 246 -42.78 5.33 -39.23
CA ASN A 246 -43.36 6.57 -39.76
C ASN A 246 -42.97 6.85 -41.23
N ARG A 247 -41.75 6.47 -41.62
CA ARG A 247 -41.29 6.60 -43.01
C ARG A 247 -41.98 5.60 -43.94
N LEU A 248 -42.19 4.36 -43.50
CA LEU A 248 -42.95 3.35 -44.23
C LEU A 248 -44.40 3.82 -44.43
N ASP A 249 -45.08 4.27 -43.37
CA ASP A 249 -46.44 4.81 -43.44
C ASP A 249 -46.55 5.96 -44.47
N SER A 250 -45.56 6.86 -44.49
CA SER A 250 -45.53 7.97 -45.45
C SER A 250 -45.41 7.48 -46.90
N MET A 251 -44.56 6.47 -47.16
CA MET A 251 -44.37 5.86 -48.47
C MET A 251 -45.61 5.05 -48.89
N GLU A 252 -46.25 4.34 -47.96
CA GLU A 252 -47.49 3.62 -48.23
C GLU A 252 -48.64 4.58 -48.58
N ALA A 253 -48.74 5.71 -47.88
CA ALA A 253 -49.71 6.76 -48.19
C ALA A 253 -49.47 7.39 -49.58
N GLU A 254 -48.22 7.58 -50.00
CA GLU A 254 -47.88 8.01 -51.37
C GLU A 254 -48.24 6.95 -52.43
N VAL A 255 -47.99 5.67 -52.15
CA VAL A 255 -48.39 4.55 -53.02
C VAL A 255 -49.92 4.45 -53.13
N VAL A 256 -50.67 4.71 -52.06
CA VAL A 256 -52.14 4.73 -52.10
C VAL A 256 -52.66 5.92 -52.91
N LYS A 257 -52.10 7.12 -52.71
CA LYS A 257 -52.46 8.32 -53.51
C LYS A 257 -52.23 8.10 -55.00
N THR A 258 -51.03 7.64 -55.37
CA THR A 258 -50.68 7.41 -56.79
C THR A 258 -51.49 6.28 -57.43
N LYS A 259 -51.91 5.25 -56.67
CA LYS A 259 -52.91 4.26 -57.14
C LYS A 259 -54.25 4.92 -57.43
N HIS A 260 -54.74 5.78 -56.53
CA HIS A 260 -56.02 6.46 -56.71
C HIS A 260 -56.00 7.44 -57.90
N GLU A 261 -54.94 8.24 -58.04
CA GLU A 261 -54.72 9.10 -59.21
C GLU A 261 -54.70 8.29 -60.53
N LEU A 262 -54.11 7.08 -60.50
CA LEU A 262 -54.10 6.18 -61.65
C LEU A 262 -55.50 5.60 -61.95
N GLU A 263 -56.30 5.28 -60.93
CA GLU A 263 -57.71 4.88 -61.08
C GLU A 263 -58.57 6.01 -61.68
N GLU A 264 -58.42 7.25 -61.18
CA GLU A 264 -59.08 8.44 -61.75
C GLU A 264 -58.71 8.65 -63.22
N LEU A 265 -57.40 8.58 -63.55
CA LEU A 265 -56.93 8.66 -64.94
C LEU A 265 -57.47 7.51 -65.81
N HIS A 266 -57.70 6.32 -65.25
CA HIS A 266 -58.35 5.22 -65.94
C HIS A 266 -59.83 5.51 -66.24
N VAL A 267 -60.57 6.13 -65.32
CA VAL A 267 -61.95 6.58 -65.56
C VAL A 267 -61.98 7.64 -66.67
N VAL A 268 -61.16 8.70 -66.57
CA VAL A 268 -61.06 9.74 -67.62
C VAL A 268 -60.68 9.16 -68.98
N LYS A 269 -59.79 8.15 -69.02
CA LYS A 269 -59.45 7.42 -70.25
C LYS A 269 -60.65 6.65 -70.81
N GLN A 270 -61.45 5.99 -69.98
CA GLN A 270 -62.66 5.29 -70.42
C GLN A 270 -63.70 6.29 -70.96
N GLU A 271 -63.93 7.40 -70.26
CA GLU A 271 -64.81 8.49 -70.71
C GLU A 271 -64.34 9.03 -72.08
N ALA A 272 -63.05 9.34 -72.25
CA ALA A 272 -62.50 9.80 -73.53
C ALA A 272 -62.67 8.76 -74.66
N LEU A 273 -62.54 7.46 -74.37
CA LEU A 273 -62.80 6.40 -75.35
C LEU A 273 -64.29 6.32 -75.73
N THR A 274 -65.20 6.38 -74.75
CA THR A 274 -66.65 6.37 -75.03
C THR A 274 -67.07 7.61 -75.81
N ALA A 275 -66.59 8.81 -75.45
CA ALA A 275 -66.84 10.05 -76.17
C ALA A 275 -66.33 10.00 -77.63
N ARG A 276 -65.12 9.45 -77.85
CA ARG A 276 -64.57 9.21 -79.19
C ARG A 276 -65.46 8.27 -80.00
N ASP A 277 -65.93 7.18 -79.40
CA ASP A 277 -66.71 6.18 -80.13
C ASP A 277 -68.16 6.63 -80.36
N ILE A 278 -68.74 7.43 -79.46
CA ILE A 278 -69.98 8.18 -79.71
C ILE A 278 -69.81 9.14 -80.89
N ALA A 279 -68.73 9.93 -80.93
CA ALA A 279 -68.45 10.87 -82.03
C ALA A 279 -68.26 10.15 -83.37
N LYS A 280 -67.57 9.00 -83.39
CA LYS A 280 -67.47 8.14 -84.59
C LYS A 280 -68.83 7.61 -85.05
N ASN A 281 -69.66 7.12 -84.13
CA ASN A 281 -70.98 6.59 -84.46
C ASN A 281 -71.91 7.69 -85.00
N GLN A 282 -71.85 8.90 -84.42
CA GLN A 282 -72.56 10.08 -84.92
C GLN A 282 -72.06 10.48 -86.33
N LEU A 283 -70.75 10.51 -86.55
CA LEU A 283 -70.16 10.80 -87.85
C LEU A 283 -70.60 9.78 -88.91
N GLN A 284 -70.53 8.48 -88.62
CA GLN A 284 -71.00 7.42 -89.52
C GLN A 284 -72.49 7.59 -89.86
N TYR A 285 -73.35 7.87 -88.88
CA TYR A 285 -74.77 8.13 -89.12
C TYR A 285 -75.01 9.35 -90.02
N LEU A 286 -74.25 10.44 -89.82
CA LEU A 286 -74.29 11.62 -90.67
C LEU A 286 -73.78 11.35 -92.09
N GLU A 287 -72.71 10.56 -92.24
CA GLU A 287 -72.18 10.13 -93.54
C GLU A 287 -73.18 9.26 -94.29
N GLU A 288 -73.80 8.28 -93.63
CA GLU A 288 -74.82 7.43 -94.23
C GLU A 288 -76.07 8.22 -94.63
N THR A 289 -76.55 9.15 -93.79
CA THR A 289 -77.72 9.98 -94.12
C THR A 289 -77.41 10.92 -95.28
N MET A 290 -76.24 11.56 -95.29
CA MET A 290 -75.77 12.36 -96.43
C MET A 290 -75.60 11.54 -97.71
N PHE A 291 -75.12 10.30 -97.62
CA PHE A 291 -75.03 9.38 -98.76
C PHE A 291 -76.41 8.97 -99.27
N ARG A 292 -77.35 8.64 -98.38
CA ARG A 292 -78.76 8.36 -98.73
C ARG A 292 -79.40 9.55 -99.45
N GLU A 293 -79.19 10.77 -98.95
CA GLU A 293 -79.71 12.00 -99.57
C GLU A 293 -79.05 12.32 -100.91
N ARG A 294 -77.71 12.17 -101.04
CA ARG A 294 -77.02 12.27 -102.33
C ARG A 294 -77.61 11.29 -103.34
N LYS A 295 -77.76 10.01 -102.97
CA LYS A 295 -78.34 8.96 -103.83
C LYS A 295 -79.82 9.19 -104.15
N LYS A 296 -80.59 9.91 -103.33
CA LYS A 296 -81.94 10.38 -103.68
C LYS A 296 -81.86 11.52 -104.71
N ARG A 297 -81.04 12.54 -104.47
CA ARG A 297 -80.85 13.69 -105.37
C ARG A 297 -80.34 13.26 -106.75
N GLU A 298 -79.38 12.32 -106.82
CA GLU A 298 -78.89 11.73 -108.07
C GLU A 298 -79.98 11.00 -108.86
N ARG A 299 -80.89 10.29 -108.18
CA ARG A 299 -82.06 9.67 -108.80
C ARG A 299 -83.01 10.73 -109.37
N TYR A 300 -83.37 11.74 -108.58
CA TYR A 300 -84.19 12.87 -109.06
C TYR A 300 -83.55 13.60 -110.25
N ILE A 301 -82.25 13.90 -110.20
CA ILE A 301 -81.52 14.54 -111.30
C ILE A 301 -81.53 13.64 -112.55
N SER A 302 -81.34 12.32 -112.38
CA SER A 302 -81.38 11.36 -113.49
C SER A 302 -82.77 11.24 -114.11
N GLU A 303 -83.84 11.26 -113.31
CA GLU A 303 -85.22 11.33 -113.82
C GLU A 303 -85.52 12.63 -114.55
N CYS A 304 -85.07 13.78 -114.02
CA CYS A 304 -85.22 15.07 -114.68
C CYS A 304 -84.46 15.11 -116.00
N LYS A 305 -83.23 14.57 -116.06
CA LYS A 305 -82.48 14.39 -117.30
C LYS A 305 -83.24 13.52 -118.31
N LYS A 306 -83.76 12.35 -117.89
CA LYS A 306 -84.61 11.51 -118.75
C LYS A 306 -85.83 12.26 -119.28
N ARG A 307 -86.59 12.96 -118.45
CA ARG A 307 -87.75 13.76 -118.87
C ARG A 307 -87.37 14.88 -119.85
N VAL A 308 -86.19 15.50 -119.67
CA VAL A 308 -85.64 16.50 -120.60
C VAL A 308 -85.18 15.85 -121.91
N GLU A 309 -84.56 14.67 -121.87
CA GLU A 309 -84.14 13.89 -123.04
C GLU A 309 -85.36 13.37 -123.83
N GLU A 310 -86.41 12.90 -123.17
CA GLU A 310 -87.70 12.51 -123.75
C GLU A 310 -88.38 13.70 -124.42
N ARG A 311 -88.46 14.84 -123.71
CA ARG A 311 -88.96 16.11 -124.29
C ARG A 311 -88.07 16.60 -125.43
N LYS A 312 -86.76 16.42 -125.38
CA LYS A 312 -85.83 16.77 -126.47
C LYS A 312 -86.04 15.85 -127.66
N GLN A 313 -86.23 14.55 -127.48
CA GLN A 313 -86.59 13.64 -128.56
C GLN A 313 -87.96 13.97 -129.15
N GLN A 314 -88.92 14.39 -128.32
CA GLN A 314 -90.22 14.86 -128.80
C GLN A 314 -90.10 16.19 -129.54
N ASN A 315 -89.34 17.16 -129.03
CA ASN A 315 -89.06 18.42 -129.71
C ASN A 315 -88.25 18.21 -130.98
N GLU A 316 -87.26 17.31 -131.04
CA GLU A 316 -86.58 16.97 -132.29
C GLU A 316 -87.53 16.28 -133.29
N ARG A 317 -88.49 15.47 -132.82
CA ARG A 317 -89.57 14.92 -133.66
C ARG A 317 -90.58 16.00 -134.10
N MET A 318 -90.70 17.10 -133.37
CA MET A 318 -91.55 18.25 -133.71
C MET A 318 -90.82 19.26 -134.58
N GLU A 319 -89.54 19.60 -134.35
CA GLU A 319 -88.68 20.43 -135.20
C GLU A 319 -88.46 19.79 -136.56
N ARG A 320 -88.31 18.45 -136.63
CA ARG A 320 -88.37 17.70 -137.90
C ARG A 320 -89.74 17.81 -138.62
N LYS A 321 -90.74 18.47 -138.01
CA LYS A 321 -92.04 18.87 -138.58
C LYS A 321 -92.28 20.39 -138.61
N THR A 322 -91.58 21.18 -137.78
CA THR A 322 -91.77 22.63 -137.56
C THR A 322 -90.46 23.42 -137.72
N GLN A 323 -89.63 23.07 -138.71
CA GLN A 323 -88.58 23.94 -139.26
C GLN A 323 -89.16 24.85 -140.37
N ARG A 324 -90.35 25.40 -140.11
CA ARG A 324 -90.99 26.51 -140.83
C ARG A 324 -91.80 27.31 -139.80
N GLU A 325 -91.65 28.64 -139.84
CA GLU A 325 -92.41 29.69 -139.13
C GLU A 325 -91.83 30.29 -137.80
N HIS A 326 -91.80 31.64 -137.77
CA HIS A 326 -91.55 32.60 -136.66
C HIS A 326 -90.18 32.63 -135.94
N VAL A 327 -89.42 33.74 -135.82
CA VAL A 327 -89.48 35.15 -136.30
C VAL A 327 -90.44 36.16 -135.59
N LEU A 328 -89.79 37.12 -134.88
CA LEU A 328 -90.08 38.53 -134.51
C LEU A 328 -91.17 38.96 -133.46
N LEU A 329 -90.71 39.75 -132.46
CA LEU A 329 -91.18 41.10 -131.96
C LEU A 329 -90.77 41.23 -130.45
N GLN A 330 -90.07 42.22 -129.88
CA GLN A 330 -89.92 43.69 -130.01
C GLN A 330 -90.90 44.55 -129.17
N SER A 331 -90.38 45.32 -128.19
CA SER A 331 -90.64 46.78 -127.95
C SER A 331 -90.16 47.29 -126.58
N ASP A 332 -89.72 48.56 -126.54
CA ASP A 332 -89.41 49.39 -125.35
C ASP A 332 -90.52 50.45 -125.15
N ASP A 333 -90.61 51.11 -123.97
CA ASP A 333 -90.88 52.57 -123.94
C ASP A 333 -90.60 53.31 -122.60
N THR A 334 -90.69 54.64 -122.67
CA THR A 334 -90.00 55.68 -121.87
C THR A 334 -90.86 56.36 -120.76
N THR A 335 -90.27 57.03 -119.75
CA THR A 335 -90.58 58.44 -119.30
C THR A 335 -89.81 58.92 -118.04
N GLN A 336 -89.73 60.24 -117.80
CA GLN A 336 -89.00 60.94 -116.71
C GLN A 336 -89.91 61.48 -115.61
N ASP A 337 -89.39 61.72 -114.38
CA ASP A 337 -89.81 62.90 -113.58
C ASP A 337 -88.86 63.35 -112.45
N SER A 338 -89.06 64.59 -111.97
CA SER A 338 -88.52 65.28 -110.77
C SER A 338 -87.01 65.66 -110.69
N LEU A 339 -86.77 66.94 -110.37
CA LEU A 339 -85.44 67.55 -110.20
C LEU A 339 -85.08 67.97 -108.76
N ARG A 340 -85.99 67.86 -107.77
CA ARG A 340 -85.70 68.28 -106.38
C ARG A 340 -85.09 67.19 -105.49
N THR A 341 -85.24 65.91 -105.83
CA THR A 341 -84.51 64.82 -105.15
C THR A 341 -83.00 64.93 -105.35
N LYS A 342 -82.54 65.51 -106.46
CA LYS A 342 -81.12 65.52 -106.84
C LYS A 342 -80.22 66.30 -105.88
N GLU A 343 -80.67 67.41 -105.30
CA GLU A 343 -79.83 68.19 -104.38
C GLU A 343 -79.66 67.50 -103.02
N GLU A 344 -80.73 66.91 -102.48
CA GLU A 344 -80.65 66.09 -101.27
C GLU A 344 -79.86 64.78 -101.51
N GLU A 345 -80.02 64.15 -102.67
CA GLU A 345 -79.22 62.99 -103.08
C GLU A 345 -77.74 63.34 -103.28
N LEU A 346 -77.42 64.53 -103.80
CA LEU A 346 -76.05 65.01 -103.94
C LEU A 346 -75.42 65.31 -102.57
N TRP A 347 -76.16 65.93 -101.64
CA TRP A 347 -75.69 66.11 -100.26
C TRP A 347 -75.50 64.77 -99.54
N ARG A 348 -76.43 63.81 -99.71
CA ARG A 348 -76.27 62.45 -99.18
C ARG A 348 -75.09 61.73 -99.83
N ARG A 349 -74.89 61.82 -101.15
CA ARG A 349 -73.74 61.23 -101.86
C ARG A 349 -72.41 61.86 -101.44
N TRP A 350 -72.37 63.18 -101.28
CA TRP A 350 -71.19 63.88 -100.79
C TRP A 350 -70.86 63.50 -99.34
N SER A 351 -71.88 63.42 -98.48
CA SER A 351 -71.71 62.97 -97.09
C SER A 351 -71.30 61.50 -97.01
N MET A 352 -71.84 60.61 -97.86
CA MET A 352 -71.39 59.22 -97.97
C MET A 352 -69.95 59.14 -98.45
N TYR A 353 -69.58 59.89 -99.49
CA TYR A 353 -68.20 59.94 -100.00
C TYR A 353 -67.20 60.45 -98.96
N GLN A 354 -67.54 61.51 -98.22
CA GLN A 354 -66.70 61.98 -97.11
C GLN A 354 -66.57 60.92 -96.00
N MET A 355 -67.67 60.24 -95.65
CA MET A 355 -67.66 59.17 -94.66
C MET A 355 -66.80 57.99 -95.14
N GLU A 356 -66.91 57.60 -96.41
CA GLU A 356 -66.15 56.51 -97.03
C GLU A 356 -64.65 56.83 -97.11
N VAL A 357 -64.27 58.06 -97.46
CA VAL A 357 -62.86 58.52 -97.44
C VAL A 357 -62.29 58.54 -96.02
N LEU A 358 -63.07 58.93 -95.01
CA LEU A 358 -62.65 58.89 -93.60
C LEU A 358 -62.51 57.45 -93.10
N PHE A 359 -63.48 56.59 -93.37
CA PHE A 359 -63.41 55.16 -93.01
C PHE A 359 -62.31 54.42 -93.78
N GLY A 360 -62.02 54.79 -95.02
CA GLY A 360 -60.89 54.26 -95.80
C GLY A 360 -59.55 54.50 -95.10
N LYS A 361 -59.30 55.73 -94.62
CA LYS A 361 -58.08 56.04 -93.85
C LYS A 361 -57.98 55.22 -92.56
N VAL A 362 -59.09 55.00 -91.85
CA VAL A 362 -59.12 54.18 -90.63
C VAL A 362 -58.91 52.70 -90.95
N LYS A 363 -59.51 52.22 -92.04
CA LYS A 363 -59.38 50.85 -92.57
C LYS A 363 -57.91 50.53 -92.95
N ASP A 364 -57.26 51.45 -93.65
CA ASP A 364 -55.85 51.33 -94.04
C ASP A 364 -54.94 51.34 -92.80
N ALA A 365 -55.18 52.25 -91.85
CA ALA A 365 -54.42 52.34 -90.59
C ALA A 365 -54.61 51.13 -89.65
N THR A 366 -55.73 50.43 -89.75
CA THR A 366 -56.02 49.21 -88.95
C THR A 366 -55.74 47.90 -89.70
N GLY A 367 -55.39 47.96 -90.99
CA GLY A 367 -55.06 46.80 -91.82
C GLY A 367 -56.22 45.81 -92.02
N VAL A 368 -57.46 46.30 -92.09
CA VAL A 368 -58.66 45.46 -92.16
C VAL A 368 -59.27 45.47 -93.56
N ALA A 369 -59.71 44.31 -94.07
CA ALA A 369 -60.22 44.19 -95.45
C ALA A 369 -61.58 44.88 -95.68
N GLU A 370 -62.38 45.14 -94.64
CA GLU A 370 -63.75 45.64 -94.73
C GLU A 370 -64.09 46.58 -93.56
N SER A 371 -64.82 47.66 -93.84
CA SER A 371 -65.08 48.76 -92.89
C SER A 371 -65.83 48.32 -91.63
N HIS A 372 -66.74 47.33 -91.75
CA HIS A 372 -67.48 46.78 -90.60
C HIS A 372 -66.58 45.97 -89.65
N ALA A 373 -65.56 45.28 -90.18
CA ALA A 373 -64.65 44.47 -89.38
C ALA A 373 -63.70 45.33 -88.50
N VAL A 374 -63.50 46.60 -88.84
CA VAL A 374 -62.85 47.59 -87.96
C VAL A 374 -63.66 47.77 -86.67
N VAL A 375 -64.98 48.00 -86.79
CA VAL A 375 -65.89 48.19 -85.65
C VAL A 375 -65.91 46.94 -84.77
N LEU A 376 -66.00 45.75 -85.37
CA LEU A 376 -65.96 44.49 -84.63
C LEU A 376 -64.64 44.29 -83.86
N ARG A 377 -63.49 44.68 -84.42
CA ARG A 377 -62.20 44.62 -83.70
C ARG A 377 -62.14 45.60 -82.55
N PHE A 378 -62.60 46.84 -82.71
CA PHE A 378 -62.66 47.81 -81.60
C PHE A 378 -63.57 47.33 -80.46
N LEU A 379 -64.74 46.77 -80.78
CA LEU A 379 -65.66 46.21 -79.78
C LEU A 379 -65.05 45.00 -79.06
N ALA A 380 -64.37 44.09 -79.78
CA ALA A 380 -63.65 42.96 -79.17
C ALA A 380 -62.47 43.43 -78.29
N GLN A 381 -61.76 44.48 -78.71
CA GLN A 381 -60.62 45.05 -78.00
C GLN A 381 -61.02 45.74 -76.69
N GLY A 382 -62.24 46.31 -76.59
CA GLY A 382 -62.76 46.83 -75.33
C GLY A 382 -62.90 45.76 -74.24
N ASN A 383 -63.35 44.56 -74.62
CA ASN A 383 -63.50 43.42 -73.71
C ASN A 383 -62.13 42.86 -73.27
N THR A 384 -61.15 42.77 -74.18
CA THR A 384 -59.80 42.30 -73.80
C THR A 384 -59.03 43.35 -73.00
N PHE A 385 -59.20 44.64 -73.28
CA PHE A 385 -58.63 45.73 -72.50
C PHE A 385 -59.15 45.72 -71.06
N THR A 386 -60.47 45.69 -70.86
CA THR A 386 -61.08 45.62 -69.52
C THR A 386 -60.66 44.35 -68.78
N GLN A 387 -60.58 43.19 -69.46
CA GLN A 387 -60.06 41.96 -68.85
C GLN A 387 -58.60 42.13 -68.39
N LEU A 388 -57.71 42.70 -69.21
CA LEU A 388 -56.32 42.97 -68.85
C LEU A 388 -56.20 43.97 -67.69
N GLU A 389 -57.06 45.00 -67.64
CA GLU A 389 -57.10 45.98 -66.57
C GLU A 389 -57.58 45.37 -65.23
N THR A 390 -58.55 44.44 -65.27
CA THR A 390 -58.93 43.65 -64.09
C THR A 390 -57.83 42.68 -63.64
N LEU A 391 -57.05 42.10 -64.56
CA LEU A 391 -55.91 41.25 -64.22
C LEU A 391 -54.75 42.07 -63.63
N LYS A 392 -54.46 43.25 -64.19
CA LYS A 392 -53.48 44.19 -63.67
C LYS A 392 -53.83 44.62 -62.25
N SER A 393 -55.04 45.10 -62.01
CA SER A 393 -55.49 45.54 -60.67
C SER A 393 -55.53 44.39 -59.66
N LYS A 394 -55.92 43.17 -60.06
CA LYS A 394 -55.78 41.96 -59.21
C LYS A 394 -54.32 41.67 -58.86
N ASN A 395 -53.40 41.75 -59.82
CA ASN A 395 -51.97 41.54 -59.60
C ASN A 395 -51.33 42.63 -58.72
N GLU A 396 -51.78 43.88 -58.84
CA GLU A 396 -51.37 44.97 -57.95
C GLU A 396 -51.86 44.73 -56.51
N GLN A 397 -53.10 44.27 -56.34
CA GLN A 397 -53.66 43.90 -55.04
C GLN A 397 -52.95 42.70 -54.40
N THR A 398 -52.64 41.63 -55.15
CA THR A 398 -51.89 40.48 -54.61
C THR A 398 -50.46 40.87 -54.27
N LEU A 399 -49.80 41.69 -55.09
CA LEU A 399 -48.46 42.21 -54.82
C LEU A 399 -48.42 43.10 -53.57
N LEU A 400 -49.46 43.89 -53.30
CA LEU A 400 -49.60 44.66 -52.06
C LEU A 400 -49.80 43.74 -50.83
N LYS A 401 -50.65 42.72 -50.93
CA LYS A 401 -50.84 41.72 -49.86
C LYS A 401 -49.54 40.98 -49.54
N LEU A 402 -48.86 40.45 -50.56
CA LEU A 402 -47.57 39.77 -50.40
C LEU A 402 -46.48 40.68 -49.81
N LYS A 403 -46.49 41.99 -50.11
CA LYS A 403 -45.60 42.96 -49.45
C LYS A 403 -45.93 43.14 -47.96
N GLN A 404 -47.21 43.20 -47.60
CA GLN A 404 -47.66 43.31 -46.21
C GLN A 404 -47.34 42.03 -45.42
N GLU A 405 -47.62 40.86 -46.00
CA GLU A 405 -47.27 39.55 -45.44
C GLU A 405 -45.76 39.39 -45.27
N LYS A 406 -44.95 39.78 -46.26
CA LYS A 406 -43.49 39.82 -46.12
C LYS A 406 -43.05 40.70 -44.95
N GLN A 407 -43.58 41.91 -44.83
CA GLN A 407 -43.23 42.81 -43.72
C GLN A 407 -43.68 42.26 -42.36
N ARG A 408 -44.83 41.57 -42.31
CA ARG A 408 -45.32 40.90 -41.10
C ARG A 408 -44.38 39.76 -40.70
N LEU A 409 -44.06 38.84 -41.62
CA LEU A 409 -43.15 37.72 -41.39
C LEU A 409 -41.74 38.20 -41.02
N GLN A 410 -41.28 39.33 -41.56
CA GLN A 410 -40.00 39.94 -41.17
C GLN A 410 -40.01 40.39 -39.70
N ARG A 411 -41.10 41.04 -39.24
CA ARG A 411 -41.25 41.41 -37.82
C ARG A 411 -41.34 40.19 -36.92
N GLU A 412 -42.18 39.22 -37.27
CA GLU A 412 -42.32 37.96 -36.50
C GLU A 412 -40.96 37.22 -36.39
N LEU A 413 -40.12 37.28 -37.43
CA LEU A 413 -38.76 36.72 -37.42
C LEU A 413 -37.75 37.55 -36.61
N GLU A 414 -37.86 38.88 -36.61
CA GLU A 414 -37.08 39.77 -35.76
C GLU A 414 -37.45 39.57 -34.28
N ASP A 415 -38.75 39.57 -33.96
CA ASP A 415 -39.30 39.29 -32.64
C ASP A 415 -38.80 37.93 -32.13
N LEU A 416 -38.90 36.86 -32.92
CA LEU A 416 -38.43 35.52 -32.54
C LEU A 416 -36.91 35.45 -32.31
N LYS A 417 -36.10 36.17 -33.09
CA LYS A 417 -34.65 36.23 -32.88
C LYS A 417 -34.30 36.86 -31.54
N TYR A 418 -34.85 38.05 -31.28
CA TYR A 418 -34.53 38.81 -30.07
C TYR A 418 -35.22 38.25 -28.83
N SER A 419 -36.41 37.66 -28.96
CA SER A 419 -37.06 36.95 -27.84
C SER A 419 -36.34 35.65 -27.50
N GLY A 420 -35.87 34.90 -28.49
CA GLY A 420 -35.14 33.65 -28.29
C GLY A 420 -33.81 33.86 -27.55
N GLU A 421 -33.06 34.90 -27.90
CA GLU A 421 -31.85 35.28 -27.17
C GLU A 421 -32.18 35.74 -25.73
N ALA A 422 -33.26 36.50 -25.53
CA ALA A 422 -33.69 36.93 -24.20
C ALA A 422 -34.16 35.77 -23.31
N THR A 423 -34.91 34.79 -23.85
CA THR A 423 -35.33 33.61 -23.10
C THR A 423 -34.13 32.75 -22.73
N LEU A 424 -33.21 32.47 -23.67
CA LEU A 424 -32.00 31.69 -23.40
C LEU A 424 -31.12 32.33 -22.31
N VAL A 425 -30.94 33.66 -22.33
CA VAL A 425 -30.19 34.37 -21.28
C VAL A 425 -30.92 34.32 -19.92
N SER A 426 -32.27 34.31 -19.91
CA SER A 426 -33.03 34.13 -18.66
C SER A 426 -32.97 32.71 -18.11
N GLU A 427 -33.00 31.70 -18.98
CA GLU A 427 -32.86 30.29 -18.63
C GLU A 427 -31.45 29.98 -18.11
N GLN A 428 -30.41 30.55 -18.73
CA GLN A 428 -29.02 30.42 -18.27
C GLN A 428 -28.84 30.99 -16.86
N LYS A 429 -29.39 32.19 -16.58
CA LYS A 429 -29.34 32.77 -15.22
C LYS A 429 -30.06 31.91 -14.19
N LEU A 430 -31.25 31.40 -14.53
CA LEU A 430 -31.98 30.49 -13.66
C LEU A 430 -31.19 29.18 -13.41
N GLN A 431 -30.50 28.66 -14.42
CA GLN A 431 -29.61 27.50 -14.25
C GLN A 431 -28.40 27.82 -13.34
N GLU A 432 -27.79 29.00 -13.46
CA GLU A 432 -26.71 29.46 -12.58
C GLU A 432 -27.18 29.61 -11.12
N GLU A 433 -28.37 30.19 -10.91
CA GLU A 433 -29.01 30.32 -9.59
C GLU A 433 -29.31 28.94 -8.97
N LEU A 434 -29.90 28.02 -9.73
CA LEU A 434 -30.18 26.65 -9.28
C LEU A 434 -28.90 25.86 -8.99
N GLN A 435 -27.83 26.04 -9.79
CA GLN A 435 -26.52 25.47 -9.51
C GLN A 435 -25.86 26.10 -8.26
N GLY A 436 -26.12 27.38 -7.99
CA GLY A 436 -25.71 28.05 -6.77
C GLY A 436 -26.37 27.40 -5.55
N HIS A 437 -27.69 27.30 -5.55
CA HIS A 437 -28.44 26.65 -4.48
C HIS A 437 -28.08 25.17 -4.28
N LEU A 438 -27.82 24.42 -5.36
CA LEU A 438 -27.33 23.04 -5.26
C LEU A 438 -26.01 22.99 -4.45
N LYS A 439 -25.04 23.84 -4.78
CA LYS A 439 -23.73 23.90 -4.09
C LYS A 439 -23.88 24.32 -2.63
N GLU A 440 -24.81 25.23 -2.32
CA GLU A 440 -25.12 25.63 -0.95
C GLU A 440 -25.70 24.47 -0.14
N GLU A 441 -26.66 23.71 -0.69
CA GLU A 441 -27.24 22.54 -0.01
C GLU A 441 -26.23 21.39 0.12
N GLU A 442 -25.35 21.19 -0.88
CA GLU A 442 -24.23 20.25 -0.80
C GLU A 442 -23.25 20.61 0.33
N GLN A 443 -22.91 21.89 0.49
CA GLN A 443 -22.07 22.38 1.59
C GLN A 443 -22.76 22.18 2.94
N ARG A 444 -24.03 22.59 3.09
CA ARG A 444 -24.80 22.35 4.32
C ARG A 444 -24.92 20.87 4.67
N ARG A 445 -25.07 20.00 3.67
CA ARG A 445 -25.08 18.54 3.84
C ARG A 445 -23.73 18.00 4.29
N ALA A 446 -22.62 18.46 3.70
CA ALA A 446 -21.27 18.07 4.11
C ALA A 446 -20.95 18.53 5.54
N GLU A 447 -21.35 19.74 5.91
CA GLU A 447 -21.24 20.25 7.28
C GLU A 447 -22.04 19.39 8.27
N ALA A 448 -23.32 19.13 7.99
CA ALA A 448 -24.18 18.28 8.82
C ALA A 448 -23.65 16.84 8.95
N GLN A 449 -23.11 16.27 7.86
CA GLN A 449 -22.42 14.98 7.91
C GLN A 449 -21.19 15.01 8.81
N SER A 450 -20.35 16.05 8.71
CA SER A 450 -19.17 16.21 9.57
C SER A 450 -19.55 16.37 11.05
N GLN A 451 -20.65 17.07 11.35
CA GLN A 451 -21.18 17.20 12.70
C GLN A 451 -21.70 15.85 13.21
N LEU A 452 -22.48 15.12 12.41
CA LEU A 452 -22.98 13.78 12.74
C LEU A 452 -21.84 12.80 13.02
N GLU A 453 -20.76 12.82 12.22
CA GLU A 453 -19.60 11.98 12.49
C GLU A 453 -18.87 12.37 13.79
N ARG A 454 -18.72 13.67 14.09
CA ARG A 454 -18.15 14.13 15.37
C ARG A 454 -18.98 13.64 16.55
N VAL A 455 -20.30 13.76 16.48
CA VAL A 455 -21.23 13.25 17.51
C VAL A 455 -21.13 11.72 17.63
N LYS A 456 -21.10 10.98 16.53
CA LYS A 456 -20.92 9.52 16.54
C LYS A 456 -19.59 9.09 17.18
N ARG A 457 -18.48 9.75 16.84
CA ARG A 457 -17.17 9.50 17.46
C ARG A 457 -17.21 9.77 18.97
N ALA A 458 -17.81 10.88 19.40
CA ALA A 458 -17.96 11.22 20.81
C ALA A 458 -18.87 10.24 21.57
N MET A 459 -19.98 9.81 20.97
CA MET A 459 -20.85 8.77 21.55
C MET A 459 -20.13 7.42 21.66
N GLN A 460 -19.29 7.06 20.69
CA GLN A 460 -18.50 5.83 20.73
C GLN A 460 -17.44 5.88 21.85
N THR A 461 -16.71 6.99 22.01
CA THR A 461 -15.74 7.12 23.12
C THR A 461 -16.42 7.18 24.49
N LEU A 462 -17.63 7.75 24.58
CA LEU A 462 -18.47 7.68 25.80
C LEU A 462 -18.95 6.25 26.07
N LYS A 463 -19.35 5.50 25.04
CA LYS A 463 -19.73 4.09 25.16
C LYS A 463 -18.58 3.26 25.73
N GLU A 464 -17.42 3.31 25.09
CA GLU A 464 -16.21 2.59 25.50
C GLU A 464 -15.80 2.99 26.92
N GLY A 465 -15.81 4.29 27.24
CA GLY A 465 -15.53 4.80 28.57
C GLY A 465 -16.49 4.27 29.65
N LEU A 466 -17.79 4.24 29.37
CA LEU A 466 -18.81 3.71 30.29
C LEU A 466 -18.73 2.18 30.43
N GLU A 467 -18.46 1.44 29.35
CA GLU A 467 -18.25 -0.01 29.38
C GLU A 467 -17.00 -0.39 30.19
N HIS A 468 -15.90 0.37 30.04
CA HIS A 468 -14.71 0.22 30.87
C HIS A 468 -14.93 0.59 32.34
N LEU A 469 -15.80 1.56 32.65
CA LEU A 469 -16.15 1.91 34.03
C LEU A 469 -17.06 0.84 34.65
N ALA A 470 -18.10 0.40 33.95
CA ALA A 470 -19.00 -0.66 34.40
C ALA A 470 -18.23 -1.96 34.68
N GLY A 471 -17.40 -2.43 33.74
CA GLY A 471 -16.59 -3.63 33.92
C GLY A 471 -15.56 -3.56 35.07
N LYS A 472 -15.14 -2.37 35.48
CA LYS A 472 -14.35 -2.16 36.72
C LYS A 472 -15.22 -2.19 37.97
N LEU A 473 -16.41 -1.59 37.91
CA LEU A 473 -17.40 -1.54 39.01
C LEU A 473 -18.14 -2.88 39.21
N ASP A 474 -18.09 -3.80 38.26
CA ASP A 474 -18.59 -5.17 38.40
C ASP A 474 -17.66 -6.07 39.21
N GLN A 475 -16.36 -5.76 39.23
CA GLN A 475 -15.38 -6.45 40.06
C GLN A 475 -15.43 -6.01 41.53
N VAL A 476 -16.07 -4.87 41.83
CA VAL A 476 -16.25 -4.36 43.18
C VAL A 476 -17.55 -4.89 43.78
N THR A 477 -17.45 -5.98 44.54
CA THR A 477 -18.57 -6.54 45.28
C THR A 477 -18.93 -5.65 46.47
N VAL A 478 -19.96 -4.82 46.29
CA VAL A 478 -20.59 -4.01 47.35
C VAL A 478 -21.31 -4.95 48.33
N ALA A 479 -20.55 -5.54 49.25
CA ALA A 479 -21.09 -6.40 50.30
C ALA A 479 -21.82 -5.53 51.35
N GLY A 480 -23.14 -5.71 51.47
CA GLY A 480 -23.96 -4.86 52.34
C GLY A 480 -25.46 -5.14 52.32
N LEU A 481 -25.88 -6.40 52.24
CA LEU A 481 -27.27 -6.79 52.51
C LEU A 481 -27.40 -7.25 53.96
N ALA A 482 -27.80 -6.33 54.83
CA ALA A 482 -28.34 -6.61 56.15
C ALA A 482 -29.75 -5.99 56.23
N PRO A 483 -30.83 -6.80 56.33
CA PRO A 483 -32.19 -6.28 56.44
C PRO A 483 -32.49 -5.95 57.90
N GLU A 484 -32.62 -4.68 58.25
CA GLU A 484 -33.02 -4.23 59.59
C GLU A 484 -34.38 -3.50 59.55
N GLU A 485 -35.37 -4.21 60.10
CA GLU A 485 -36.62 -3.78 60.76
C GLU A 485 -37.39 -2.51 60.32
N ALA A 486 -38.64 -2.71 59.90
CA ALA A 486 -39.77 -1.81 60.17
C ALA A 486 -40.50 -2.31 61.44
N PRO A 487 -41.11 -1.47 62.32
CA PRO A 487 -42.39 -0.77 62.03
C PRO A 487 -42.60 0.54 62.87
N PRO A 488 -43.82 1.09 63.10
CA PRO A 488 -45.05 1.18 62.29
C PRO A 488 -45.55 2.63 62.03
N GLU A 489 -46.65 2.70 61.29
CA GLU A 489 -47.52 3.82 60.90
C GLU A 489 -47.95 4.85 61.99
N THR A 490 -48.20 6.09 61.56
CA THR A 490 -49.43 6.82 61.94
C THR A 490 -50.02 7.57 60.73
N SER A 491 -51.29 7.33 60.45
CA SER A 491 -52.04 7.89 59.31
C SER A 491 -52.49 9.34 59.54
N GLN A 492 -52.63 10.13 58.47
CA GLN A 492 -53.76 11.05 58.29
C GLN A 492 -53.95 11.49 56.83
N ASP A 493 -55.21 11.51 56.39
CA ASP A 493 -55.65 11.77 55.02
C ASP A 493 -55.50 13.24 54.58
N LEU A 494 -55.38 13.49 53.25
CA LEU A 494 -56.48 14.10 52.46
C LEU A 494 -56.12 14.30 50.96
N ARG A 495 -56.48 13.29 50.16
CA ARG A 495 -57.25 13.31 48.89
C ARG A 495 -57.05 14.43 47.82
N VAL A 496 -57.11 13.97 46.56
CA VAL A 496 -57.25 14.70 45.26
C VAL A 496 -55.92 15.25 44.70
N GLY A 497 -55.46 14.87 43.50
CA GLY A 497 -55.94 13.86 42.56
C GLY A 497 -55.45 14.11 41.12
N ALA A 498 -54.68 13.18 40.55
CA ALA A 498 -54.35 13.09 39.13
C ALA A 498 -53.76 11.70 38.84
N ASP A 499 -54.15 11.06 37.73
CA ASP A 499 -53.73 9.70 37.42
C ASP A 499 -52.25 9.60 37.04
N SER A 500 -51.47 8.95 37.90
CA SER A 500 -50.17 8.38 37.58
C SER A 500 -50.09 6.98 38.18
N GLN A 501 -50.48 5.96 37.41
CA GLN A 501 -50.33 4.57 37.84
C GLN A 501 -48.84 4.21 37.98
N PRO A 502 -48.49 3.36 38.96
CA PRO A 502 -47.18 3.48 39.59
C PRO A 502 -46.15 2.50 39.04
N GLN A 503 -44.88 2.84 39.25
CA GLN A 503 -43.81 1.86 39.28
C GLN A 503 -44.06 0.89 40.44
N GLU A 504 -44.27 -0.38 40.14
CA GLU A 504 -44.23 -1.44 41.15
C GLU A 504 -42.92 -2.23 41.11
N ALA A 505 -42.51 -2.63 42.32
CA ALA A 505 -41.63 -3.74 42.60
C ALA A 505 -40.23 -3.72 41.97
N SER A 506 -39.33 -3.07 42.70
CA SER A 506 -37.97 -3.55 42.96
C SER A 506 -37.89 -5.09 42.98
N ARG A 507 -37.50 -5.68 41.85
CA ARG A 507 -36.96 -7.05 41.81
C ARG A 507 -35.53 -6.93 41.34
N SER A 508 -34.59 -7.12 42.27
CA SER A 508 -33.17 -7.28 42.00
C SER A 508 -32.97 -8.54 41.16
N VAL A 509 -33.06 -8.38 39.85
CA VAL A 509 -32.58 -9.31 38.85
C VAL A 509 -31.29 -8.74 38.32
N GLU A 510 -30.26 -9.58 38.22
CA GLU A 510 -29.02 -9.28 37.51
C GLU A 510 -29.37 -8.99 36.04
N LYS A 511 -29.61 -7.72 35.73
CA LYS A 511 -29.88 -7.28 34.35
C LYS A 511 -28.53 -7.13 33.66
N GLU A 512 -28.09 -8.19 32.98
CA GLU A 512 -27.18 -8.04 31.85
C GLU A 512 -27.76 -6.94 30.94
N VAL A 513 -26.99 -5.86 30.76
CA VAL A 513 -27.49 -4.68 30.04
C VAL A 513 -27.47 -5.02 28.55
N ASP A 514 -28.65 -5.22 27.97
CA ASP A 514 -28.80 -5.79 26.63
C ASP A 514 -28.27 -4.82 25.54
N PRO A 515 -27.17 -5.14 24.83
CA PRO A 515 -26.37 -4.18 24.04
C PRO A 515 -27.02 -3.66 22.76
N LYS A 516 -28.29 -4.00 22.53
CA LYS A 516 -29.09 -3.65 21.33
C LYS A 516 -30.23 -2.67 21.62
N THR A 517 -30.43 -2.27 22.88
CA THR A 517 -31.46 -1.29 23.25
C THR A 517 -31.03 0.13 22.89
N SER A 518 -31.96 0.98 22.44
CA SER A 518 -31.68 2.41 22.16
C SER A 518 -31.11 3.15 23.37
N ASP A 519 -31.57 2.73 24.54
CA ASP A 519 -31.32 3.40 25.81
C ASP A 519 -30.14 2.77 26.56
N TYR A 520 -29.39 1.85 25.91
CA TYR A 520 -28.25 1.13 26.48
C TYR A 520 -27.26 2.06 27.20
N LEU A 521 -26.91 3.20 26.59
CA LEU A 521 -25.98 4.16 27.18
C LEU A 521 -26.55 4.87 28.40
N LEU A 522 -27.86 5.15 28.42
CA LEU A 522 -28.53 5.78 29.56
C LEU A 522 -28.64 4.78 30.73
N ASN A 523 -28.97 3.53 30.42
CA ASN A 523 -29.04 2.44 31.39
C ASN A 523 -27.65 2.13 32.00
N LEU A 524 -26.60 2.11 31.17
CA LEU A 524 -25.23 1.88 31.60
C LEU A 524 -24.68 3.05 32.43
N LEU A 525 -25.02 4.29 32.06
CA LEU A 525 -24.69 5.48 32.85
C LEU A 525 -25.36 5.45 34.23
N GLY A 526 -26.67 5.17 34.29
CA GLY A 526 -27.40 5.05 35.56
C GLY A 526 -26.88 3.92 36.46
N PHE A 527 -26.48 2.78 35.87
CA PHE A 527 -25.83 1.68 36.59
C PHE A 527 -24.48 2.08 37.20
N VAL A 528 -23.65 2.80 36.43
CA VAL A 528 -22.37 3.34 36.90
C VAL A 528 -22.59 4.38 38.01
N GLU A 529 -23.55 5.29 37.84
CA GLU A 529 -23.93 6.30 38.83
C GLU A 529 -24.39 5.67 40.15
N GLU A 530 -25.34 4.72 40.11
CA GLU A 530 -25.82 4.00 41.29
C GLU A 530 -24.69 3.28 42.05
N LYS A 531 -23.79 2.62 41.32
CA LYS A 531 -22.65 1.92 41.94
C LYS A 531 -21.64 2.90 42.54
N LEU A 532 -21.33 4.00 41.87
CA LEU A 532 -20.42 5.02 42.38
C LEU A 532 -20.98 5.70 43.63
N LEU A 533 -22.27 6.01 43.68
CA LEU A 533 -22.93 6.57 44.87
C LEU A 533 -22.91 5.59 46.05
N LYS A 534 -23.16 4.29 45.81
CA LYS A 534 -23.04 3.24 46.84
C LYS A 534 -21.60 3.12 47.37
N LEU A 535 -20.59 3.20 46.49
CA LEU A 535 -19.18 3.19 46.90
C LEU A 535 -18.77 4.46 47.64
N GLN A 536 -19.28 5.62 47.25
CA GLN A 536 -19.03 6.88 47.96
C GLN A 536 -19.58 6.80 49.40
N ALA A 537 -20.83 6.35 49.57
CA ALA A 537 -21.43 6.18 50.90
C ALA A 537 -20.65 5.18 51.78
N GLN A 538 -20.08 4.12 51.19
CA GLN A 538 -19.18 3.21 51.91
C GLN A 538 -17.85 3.89 52.30
N LEU A 539 -17.23 4.66 51.40
CA LEU A 539 -16.00 5.40 51.69
C LEU A 539 -16.18 6.48 52.75
N GLU A 540 -17.34 7.17 52.78
CA GLU A 540 -17.66 8.18 53.79
C GLU A 540 -17.67 7.60 55.22
N SER A 541 -17.93 6.29 55.37
CA SER A 541 -17.89 5.59 56.65
C SER A 541 -16.49 5.16 57.10
N HIS A 542 -15.45 5.38 56.28
CA HIS A 542 -14.09 4.84 56.51
C HIS A 542 -13.00 5.92 56.44
N ASN A 543 -11.94 5.77 57.23
CA ASN A 543 -10.84 6.74 57.28
C ASN A 543 -9.90 6.55 56.08
N VAL A 544 -10.25 7.18 54.95
CA VAL A 544 -9.54 7.12 53.66
C VAL A 544 -7.99 7.21 53.78
N PRO A 545 -7.38 8.15 54.52
CA PRO A 545 -5.91 8.21 54.64
C PRO A 545 -5.27 7.03 55.39
N GLU A 546 -6.00 6.31 56.26
CA GLU A 546 -5.51 5.09 56.89
C GLU A 546 -5.68 3.88 55.97
N MET A 547 -6.79 3.79 55.24
CA MET A 547 -6.95 2.79 54.17
C MET A 547 -5.88 2.90 53.10
N LEU A 548 -5.55 4.12 52.64
CA LEU A 548 -4.50 4.33 51.65
C LEU A 548 -3.10 3.90 52.15
N ARG A 549 -2.81 4.05 53.45
CA ARG A 549 -1.60 3.50 54.06
C ARG A 549 -1.61 1.98 54.06
N HIS A 550 -2.70 1.37 54.51
CA HIS A 550 -2.84 -0.09 54.49
C HIS A 550 -2.79 -0.69 53.09
N ILE A 551 -3.30 0.00 52.06
CA ILE A 551 -3.17 -0.40 50.65
C ILE A 551 -1.72 -0.26 50.20
N ALA A 552 -1.05 0.86 50.45
CA ALA A 552 0.36 1.05 50.10
C ALA A 552 1.28 0.03 50.79
N ASP A 553 1.05 -0.28 52.06
CA ASP A 553 1.76 -1.33 52.80
C ASP A 553 1.48 -2.71 52.19
N ARG A 554 0.22 -3.02 51.85
CA ARG A 554 -0.17 -4.31 51.25
C ARG A 554 0.35 -4.48 49.82
N GLU A 555 0.40 -3.41 49.02
CA GLU A 555 1.05 -3.36 47.71
C GLU A 555 2.57 -3.50 47.82
N PHE A 556 3.19 -2.91 48.84
CA PHE A 556 4.61 -3.07 49.16
C PHE A 556 4.93 -4.54 49.54
N TYR A 557 4.13 -5.17 50.40
CA TYR A 557 4.27 -6.58 50.75
C TYR A 557 3.98 -7.51 49.55
N SER A 558 2.97 -7.21 48.73
CA SER A 558 2.68 -7.99 47.51
C SER A 558 3.79 -7.85 46.46
N SER A 559 4.41 -6.67 46.38
CA SER A 559 5.61 -6.41 45.56
C SER A 559 6.87 -7.08 46.10
N LEU A 560 6.92 -7.40 47.39
CA LEU A 560 7.99 -8.19 48.01
C LEU A 560 7.76 -9.69 47.79
N GLU A 561 6.54 -10.19 47.96
CA GLU A 561 6.16 -11.59 47.66
C GLU A 561 6.33 -11.91 46.17
N GLY A 562 5.90 -11.02 45.26
CA GLY A 562 6.13 -11.17 43.82
C GLY A 562 7.61 -11.09 43.39
N LYS A 563 8.51 -10.66 44.28
CA LYS A 563 9.98 -10.64 44.07
C LYS A 563 10.72 -11.72 44.85
N LEU A 564 10.03 -12.53 45.66
CA LEU A 564 10.59 -13.69 46.34
C LEU A 564 10.56 -14.90 45.38
N PRO A 565 11.70 -15.58 45.13
CA PRO A 565 11.70 -16.78 44.29
C PRO A 565 10.83 -17.89 44.88
N ALA A 566 9.93 -18.45 44.06
CA ALA A 566 8.91 -19.42 44.49
C ALA A 566 9.46 -20.77 45.02
N TYR A 567 10.77 -21.00 44.98
CA TYR A 567 11.44 -22.16 45.57
C TYR A 567 12.87 -21.83 45.99
N ASN A 568 13.31 -22.46 47.09
CA ASN A 568 14.62 -22.23 47.70
C ASN A 568 15.73 -22.76 46.77
N THR A 569 16.55 -21.86 46.20
CA THR A 569 17.42 -22.17 45.06
C THR A 569 18.62 -23.05 45.42
N ARG A 570 18.42 -24.38 45.37
CA ARG A 570 19.52 -25.34 45.16
C ARG A 570 19.68 -25.61 43.67
N ILE A 571 20.91 -25.51 43.19
CA ILE A 571 21.29 -25.54 41.77
C ILE A 571 20.92 -26.90 41.14
N ALA A 572 20.27 -26.89 39.97
CA ALA A 572 20.03 -28.07 39.14
C ALA A 572 20.17 -27.75 37.64
N LEU A 573 20.52 -28.77 36.86
CA LEU A 573 21.02 -28.70 35.47
C LEU A 573 19.91 -28.66 34.40
N PRO A 574 20.21 -28.20 33.16
CA PRO A 574 19.19 -28.02 32.13
C PRO A 574 18.74 -29.34 31.52
N LEU A 575 17.42 -29.52 31.39
CA LEU A 575 16.79 -30.57 30.59
C LEU A 575 15.78 -29.97 29.61
N ALA A 576 15.57 -30.69 28.49
CA ALA A 576 15.07 -30.12 27.24
C ALA A 576 13.57 -29.75 27.25
N ARG A 577 13.24 -28.69 26.49
CA ARG A 577 11.86 -28.31 26.16
C ARG A 577 11.30 -29.25 25.07
N PRO A 578 10.08 -29.80 25.21
CA PRO A 578 9.27 -30.15 24.05
C PRO A 578 8.71 -28.86 23.43
N LYS A 579 8.71 -28.76 22.10
CA LYS A 579 8.01 -27.67 21.39
C LYS A 579 6.52 -27.97 21.33
N ASP A 580 5.72 -26.92 21.52
CA ASP A 580 4.27 -26.99 21.34
C ASP A 580 3.92 -27.21 19.86
N LYS A 581 2.77 -27.82 19.59
CA LYS A 581 2.35 -28.30 18.26
C LYS A 581 0.95 -27.78 17.89
N PHE A 582 0.82 -26.48 17.65
CA PHE A 582 -0.37 -25.93 17.01
C PHE A 582 0.01 -24.72 16.14
N PHE A 583 -0.01 -24.93 14.82
CA PHE A 583 -0.44 -24.01 13.74
C PHE A 583 -0.02 -24.65 12.40
N ASP A 584 -0.85 -25.57 11.89
CA ASP A 584 -0.74 -26.20 10.56
C ASP A 584 -2.16 -26.31 9.97
N GLU A 585 -2.76 -25.19 9.56
CA GLU A 585 -3.91 -25.14 8.64
C GLU A 585 -3.80 -23.87 7.76
N GLU A 586 -2.93 -23.90 6.76
CA GLU A 586 -3.10 -23.07 5.55
C GLU A 586 -2.98 -23.93 4.29
N GLU A 587 -3.81 -23.56 3.32
CA GLU A 587 -4.24 -24.33 2.16
C GLU A 587 -3.08 -24.74 1.23
N THR A 588 -3.10 -26.01 0.81
CA THR A 588 -2.28 -26.50 -0.30
C THR A 588 -2.84 -26.03 -1.64
N GLU A 589 -2.13 -25.15 -2.34
CA GLU A 589 -2.09 -25.11 -3.82
C GLU A 589 -0.97 -24.15 -4.29
N ASP A 590 0.17 -24.71 -4.74
CA ASP A 590 0.93 -24.27 -5.94
C ASP A 590 2.27 -25.04 -6.08
N GLU A 591 2.30 -25.96 -7.05
CA GLU A 591 3.44 -26.50 -7.82
C GLU A 591 4.89 -26.28 -7.29
N ASP A 592 5.44 -27.32 -6.66
CA ASP A 592 6.88 -27.47 -6.36
C ASP A 592 7.70 -27.79 -7.64
N ASP A 593 7.89 -26.78 -8.49
CA ASP A 593 8.67 -26.92 -9.73
C ASP A 593 10.18 -27.00 -9.42
N VAL A 594 10.67 -28.23 -9.19
CA VAL A 594 12.07 -28.51 -8.81
C VAL A 594 13.03 -28.13 -9.95
N VAL A 595 13.51 -26.88 -9.89
CA VAL A 595 14.43 -26.27 -10.87
C VAL A 595 15.58 -27.20 -11.21
N THR A 596 15.53 -27.80 -12.39
CA THR A 596 16.51 -28.82 -12.76
C THR A 596 17.89 -28.19 -12.95
N ARG A 597 18.94 -29.00 -12.71
CA ARG A 597 20.35 -28.58 -12.83
C ARG A 597 20.71 -27.94 -14.19
N ALA A 598 19.92 -28.22 -15.24
CA ALA A 598 20.05 -27.61 -16.56
C ALA A 598 19.64 -26.13 -16.57
N GLU A 599 18.55 -25.77 -15.89
CA GLU A 599 18.03 -24.40 -15.85
C GLU A 599 18.89 -23.48 -14.99
N LEU A 600 19.39 -23.98 -13.86
CA LEU A 600 20.43 -23.31 -13.08
C LEU A 600 21.69 -23.03 -13.91
N LYS A 601 22.11 -23.98 -14.77
CA LYS A 601 23.19 -23.74 -15.75
C LYS A 601 22.83 -22.63 -16.74
N ILE A 602 21.66 -22.69 -17.38
CA ILE A 602 21.20 -21.68 -18.35
C ILE A 602 21.12 -20.28 -17.70
N ARG A 603 20.61 -20.17 -16.48
CA ARG A 603 20.52 -18.91 -15.71
C ARG A 603 21.90 -18.38 -15.35
N SER A 604 22.83 -19.25 -14.94
CA SER A 604 24.22 -18.86 -14.65
C SER A 604 24.98 -18.40 -15.91
N GLN A 605 24.74 -19.05 -17.07
CA GLN A 605 25.37 -18.68 -18.33
C GLN A 605 24.83 -17.36 -18.88
N LYS A 606 23.51 -17.11 -18.79
CA LYS A 606 22.92 -15.79 -19.12
C LYS A 606 23.53 -14.66 -18.27
N LEU A 607 23.82 -14.91 -16.99
CA LEU A 607 24.51 -13.96 -16.10
C LEU A 607 25.94 -13.66 -16.57
N ILE A 608 26.70 -14.68 -16.99
CA ILE A 608 28.06 -14.52 -17.52
C ILE A 608 28.05 -13.74 -18.85
N GLU A 609 27.13 -14.07 -19.76
CA GLU A 609 26.96 -13.38 -21.05
C GLU A 609 26.49 -11.93 -20.90
N SER A 610 25.66 -11.64 -19.90
CA SER A 610 25.25 -10.26 -19.60
C SER A 610 26.43 -9.38 -19.12
N ARG A 611 27.39 -9.97 -18.39
CA ARG A 611 28.60 -9.27 -17.93
C ARG A 611 29.64 -9.09 -19.03
N SER A 612 29.78 -10.03 -19.97
CA SER A 612 30.78 -9.94 -21.05
C SER A 612 30.44 -8.89 -22.13
N ARG A 613 29.15 -8.54 -22.30
CA ARG A 613 28.71 -7.53 -23.28
C ARG A 613 29.10 -6.08 -22.97
N ARG A 614 29.64 -5.77 -21.78
CA ARG A 614 29.99 -4.39 -21.36
C ARG A 614 31.33 -3.85 -21.87
N HIS A 615 31.99 -4.53 -22.81
CA HIS A 615 33.33 -4.14 -23.30
C HIS A 615 33.59 -4.27 -24.82
N ARG A 616 32.69 -3.73 -25.65
CA ARG A 616 33.06 -3.24 -27.00
C ARG A 616 32.41 -1.89 -27.30
N ARG A 617 33.13 -0.79 -26.99
CA ARG A 617 32.82 0.53 -27.54
C ARG A 617 33.18 0.54 -29.03
N SER A 618 32.21 0.92 -29.86
CA SER A 618 32.47 1.25 -31.28
C SER A 618 33.48 2.41 -31.36
N ARG A 619 34.51 2.26 -32.20
CA ARG A 619 35.42 3.33 -32.59
C ARG A 619 34.95 3.84 -33.96
N ARG A 620 34.80 5.16 -34.09
CA ARG A 620 34.54 5.81 -35.39
C ARG A 620 35.72 5.60 -36.33
N SER A 621 35.40 5.22 -37.57
CA SER A 621 36.07 5.63 -38.81
C SER A 621 35.06 5.44 -39.94
#